data_AF-A0A948E917-F1
#
_entry.id   AF-A0A948E917-F1
#
_cell.length_a   1.000
_cell.length_b   1.000
_cell.length_c   1.000
_cell.angle_alpha   90.00
_cell.angle_beta   90.00
_cell.angle_gamma   90.00
#
_symmetry.space_group_name_H-M   'P 1'
#
loop_
_entity.id
_entity.type
_entity.pdbx_description
1 polymer ?
#
loop_
_entity_poly.entity_id
_entity_poly.type
_entity_poly.pdbx_seq_one_letter_code
_entity_poly.pdbx_strand_id
1 'polypeptide(L)'
;MSIIFVALLVLSMCTGPQGKNRGQKRSAATVASPGKNLSEPVRHAPGKVITVRPSHQDPVVPIGLRCIKRAYPQVRSIDAHGLTLISGERFIWDRGRDHMSLKRRLEDPDLKTMMSQCYSPGRHGTPPLVNHDPGRARVESFFRAIYGKRSSSVIKHLKSVTPPVGKAGIRVRVSSINAIDERLARIFGGLTAPKMKFRALFTGSAGYHWRTVAGTARLSAHSFGIAIDINPKYGDYWRWDRGADVYKNRVPVEIVTAFEGEGFIWGGKWYHYDTMHFEYRPELLDPECICPVVPDNPAL
;
A
#
# COMPACT_ATOMS: atom_id res chain seq x y z
N MET A 1 -24.22 -52.46 29.18
CA MET A 1 -23.27 -51.99 30.21
C MET A 1 -22.71 -50.67 29.69
N SER A 2 -23.43 -49.56 29.86
CA SER A 2 -23.37 -48.63 31.02
C SER A 2 -21.96 -48.03 31.13
N ILE A 3 -21.71 -46.71 31.13
CA ILE A 3 -22.40 -45.64 31.86
C ILE A 3 -22.22 -44.27 31.15
N ILE A 4 -23.28 -43.46 31.28
CA ILE A 4 -23.48 -42.04 30.95
C ILE A 4 -22.64 -41.12 31.88
N PHE A 5 -22.11 -40.01 31.38
CA PHE A 5 -21.94 -38.81 32.21
C PHE A 5 -22.38 -37.55 31.46
N VAL A 6 -23.47 -36.99 31.98
CA VAL A 6 -24.01 -35.65 31.75
C VAL A 6 -23.48 -34.76 32.86
N ALA A 7 -23.07 -33.52 32.55
CA ALA A 7 -23.03 -32.44 33.53
C ALA A 7 -23.45 -31.13 32.86
N LEU A 8 -24.47 -30.52 33.47
CA LEU A 8 -25.21 -29.33 33.08
C LEU A 8 -24.94 -28.22 34.12
N LEU A 9 -25.06 -26.95 33.68
CA LEU A 9 -25.26 -25.70 34.46
C LEU A 9 -24.07 -25.19 35.33
N VAL A 10 -23.83 -23.88 35.46
CA VAL A 10 -24.71 -22.85 36.05
C VAL A 10 -24.40 -21.42 35.51
N LEU A 11 -25.48 -20.66 35.26
CA LEU A 11 -25.52 -19.19 35.08
C LEU A 11 -25.16 -18.44 36.38
N SER A 12 -24.50 -17.29 36.29
CA SER A 12 -24.71 -16.21 37.27
C SER A 12 -24.60 -14.84 36.60
N MET A 13 -25.75 -14.16 36.54
CA MET A 13 -25.85 -12.72 36.35
C MET A 13 -25.85 -12.06 37.72
N CYS A 14 -25.14 -10.94 37.87
CA CYS A 14 -25.37 -9.99 38.96
C CYS A 14 -25.30 -8.54 38.45
N THR A 15 -26.26 -7.78 38.93
CA THR A 15 -26.73 -6.44 38.57
C THR A 15 -26.23 -5.36 39.54
N GLY A 16 -25.93 -4.16 39.01
CA GLY A 16 -26.11 -2.83 39.67
C GLY A 16 -25.30 -2.51 40.94
N PRO A 17 -25.27 -1.25 41.42
CA PRO A 17 -26.30 -0.21 41.25
C PRO A 17 -25.82 1.19 40.81
N GLN A 18 -26.82 1.99 40.41
CA GLN A 18 -26.75 3.43 40.18
C GLN A 18 -26.72 4.26 41.49
N GLY A 19 -26.08 5.43 41.45
CA GLY A 19 -26.23 6.51 42.43
C GLY A 19 -26.54 7.84 41.73
N LYS A 20 -27.67 8.46 42.11
CA LYS A 20 -28.21 9.75 41.62
C LYS A 20 -27.80 10.94 42.52
N ASN A 21 -27.73 12.11 41.87
CA ASN A 21 -28.13 13.46 42.31
C ASN A 21 -27.50 14.12 43.55
N ARG A 22 -27.04 15.36 43.36
CA ARG A 22 -27.69 16.58 43.90
C ARG A 22 -27.09 17.85 43.32
N GLY A 23 -27.95 18.76 42.87
CA GLY A 23 -27.63 20.14 42.55
C GLY A 23 -27.91 21.11 43.70
N GLN A 24 -27.39 22.33 43.55
CA GLN A 24 -27.76 23.64 44.14
C GLN A 24 -26.47 24.51 44.12
N LYS A 25 -26.45 25.82 43.88
CA LYS A 25 -27.46 26.88 43.91
C LYS A 25 -26.93 28.07 43.08
N ARG A 26 -27.85 28.80 42.44
CA ARG A 26 -27.65 30.18 41.95
C ARG A 26 -27.73 31.16 43.12
N SER A 27 -27.03 32.28 43.01
CA SER A 27 -27.51 33.55 43.57
C SER A 27 -27.08 34.73 42.69
N ALA A 28 -28.07 35.49 42.23
CA ALA A 28 -27.97 36.91 41.84
C ALA A 28 -27.89 37.75 43.15
N ALA A 29 -27.69 39.07 43.21
CA ALA A 29 -27.65 40.21 42.30
C ALA A 29 -26.69 41.26 42.92
N THR A 30 -26.33 42.38 42.29
CA THR A 30 -27.03 43.67 42.50
C THR A 30 -26.46 44.72 41.52
N VAL A 31 -27.36 45.56 41.00
CA VAL A 31 -27.15 46.70 40.10
C VAL A 31 -26.90 47.98 40.91
N ALA A 32 -25.95 48.83 40.47
CA ALA A 32 -25.97 50.27 40.72
C ALA A 32 -25.16 51.03 39.65
N SER A 33 -25.74 52.07 39.07
CA SER A 33 -25.15 53.11 38.19
C SER A 33 -25.34 54.48 38.85
N PRO A 34 -24.86 55.61 38.30
CA PRO A 34 -23.52 55.93 37.79
C PRO A 34 -22.94 57.19 38.48
N GLY A 35 -21.61 57.35 38.49
CA GLY A 35 -20.95 58.57 38.97
C GLY A 35 -19.89 59.05 37.98
N LYS A 36 -20.07 60.26 37.44
CA LYS A 36 -19.08 61.00 36.65
C LYS A 36 -17.84 61.29 37.50
N ASN A 37 -16.64 61.11 36.95
CA ASN A 37 -15.53 62.04 37.15
C ASN A 37 -14.47 61.90 36.05
N LEU A 38 -13.98 63.05 35.64
CA LEU A 38 -13.04 63.29 34.55
C LEU A 38 -11.58 63.10 35.00
N SER A 39 -10.73 62.94 33.98
CA SER A 39 -9.28 63.21 33.90
C SER A 39 -8.29 62.36 34.70
N GLU A 40 -7.53 61.51 33.99
CA GLU A 40 -6.09 61.71 33.67
C GLU A 40 -5.57 60.59 32.74
N PRO A 41 -4.66 60.86 31.78
CA PRO A 41 -4.12 59.83 30.91
C PRO A 41 -2.91 59.13 31.55
N VAL A 42 -3.09 57.86 31.94
CA VAL A 42 -2.01 56.96 32.34
C VAL A 42 -1.17 56.59 31.12
N ARG A 43 0.06 57.09 31.08
CA ARG A 43 1.06 56.76 30.05
C ARG A 43 1.37 55.26 30.09
N HIS A 44 0.95 54.53 29.05
CA HIS A 44 1.35 53.14 28.85
C HIS A 44 2.81 53.09 28.37
N ALA A 45 3.66 52.35 29.08
CA ALA A 45 4.96 51.95 28.58
C ALA A 45 4.76 51.05 27.33
N PRO A 46 5.57 51.21 26.27
CA PRO A 46 5.43 50.38 25.07
C PRO A 46 5.71 48.92 25.42
N GLY A 47 4.70 48.07 25.18
CA GLY A 47 4.80 46.63 25.34
C GLY A 47 5.95 46.08 24.50
N LYS A 48 6.78 45.25 25.14
CA LYS A 48 7.87 44.52 24.50
C LYS A 48 7.28 43.65 23.40
N VAL A 49 7.55 43.99 22.13
CA VAL A 49 7.22 43.14 21.00
C VAL A 49 8.00 41.84 21.16
N ILE A 50 7.31 40.78 21.61
CA ILE A 50 7.86 39.43 21.58
C ILE A 50 7.82 39.00 20.12
N THR A 51 8.93 39.16 19.41
CA THR A 51 9.15 38.51 18.13
C THR A 51 9.26 37.01 18.40
N VAL A 52 8.14 36.30 18.29
CA VAL A 52 8.15 34.85 18.17
C VAL A 52 8.84 34.55 16.84
N ARG A 53 10.13 34.18 16.91
CA ARG A 53 10.81 33.59 15.75
C ARG A 53 9.97 32.38 15.32
N PRO A 54 9.61 32.23 14.04
CA PRO A 54 8.97 31.00 13.60
C PRO A 54 9.93 29.87 13.97
N SER A 55 9.44 28.90 14.76
CA SER A 55 10.19 27.68 14.99
C SER A 55 10.52 27.12 13.61
N HIS A 56 11.80 26.89 13.32
CA HIS A 56 12.17 26.05 12.19
C HIS A 56 11.41 24.74 12.36
N GLN A 57 10.29 24.58 11.64
CA GLN A 57 9.58 23.32 11.64
C GLN A 57 10.54 22.34 10.99
N ASP A 58 10.94 21.32 11.73
CA ASP A 58 11.72 20.23 11.17
C ASP A 58 11.03 19.76 9.88
N PRO A 59 11.79 19.54 8.80
CA PRO A 59 11.18 19.25 7.52
C PRO A 59 10.30 17.99 7.63
N VAL A 60 9.05 18.11 7.20
CA VAL A 60 8.03 17.06 7.37
C VAL A 60 8.42 15.84 6.54
N VAL A 61 8.45 14.66 7.16
CA VAL A 61 8.74 13.40 6.48
C VAL A 61 7.67 13.13 5.41
N PRO A 62 8.04 12.97 4.12
CA PRO A 62 7.11 12.64 3.04
C PRO A 62 6.23 11.43 3.32
N ILE A 63 4.96 11.50 2.92
CA ILE A 63 3.98 10.42 3.12
C ILE A 63 4.43 9.08 2.52
N GLY A 64 5.02 9.12 1.32
CA GLY A 64 5.54 7.92 0.66
C GLY A 64 6.65 7.22 1.45
N LEU A 65 7.51 7.96 2.18
CA LEU A 65 8.52 7.35 3.04
C LEU A 65 7.89 6.64 4.24
N ARG A 66 6.80 7.18 4.81
CA ARG A 66 6.07 6.52 5.90
C ARG A 66 5.44 5.21 5.43
N CYS A 67 4.80 5.22 4.26
CA CYS A 67 4.23 4.02 3.66
C CYS A 67 5.32 2.97 3.36
N ILE A 68 6.46 3.37 2.79
CA ILE A 68 7.61 2.48 2.57
C ILE A 68 8.13 1.88 3.90
N LYS A 69 8.25 2.70 4.95
CA LYS A 69 8.71 2.25 6.28
C LYS A 69 7.77 1.25 6.93
N ARG A 70 6.45 1.41 6.78
CA ARG A 70 5.44 0.44 7.28
C ARG A 70 5.45 -0.85 6.45
N ALA A 71 5.63 -0.72 5.15
CA ALA A 71 5.62 -1.81 4.18
C ALA A 71 6.83 -2.76 4.28
N TYR A 72 8.01 -2.24 4.57
CA TYR A 72 9.27 -2.98 4.50
C TYR A 72 10.00 -3.00 5.85
N PRO A 73 10.01 -4.14 6.57
CA PRO A 73 10.73 -4.28 7.85
C PRO A 73 12.23 -3.98 7.76
N GLN A 74 12.83 -4.10 6.58
CA GLN A 74 14.24 -3.81 6.33
C GLN A 74 14.55 -2.30 6.41
N VAL A 75 13.55 -1.43 6.33
CA VAL A 75 13.73 0.01 6.48
C VAL A 75 13.88 0.32 7.97
N ARG A 76 15.06 0.77 8.40
CA ARG A 76 15.35 1.08 9.80
C ARG A 76 14.76 2.43 10.20
N SER A 77 15.07 3.48 9.45
CA SER A 77 14.69 4.86 9.75
C SER A 77 14.32 5.63 8.49
N ILE A 78 13.54 6.70 8.68
CA ILE A 78 13.16 7.68 7.65
C ILE A 78 13.36 9.09 8.21
N ASP A 79 13.65 10.02 7.33
CA ASP A 79 13.72 11.46 7.60
C ASP A 79 13.14 12.22 6.40
N ALA A 80 13.21 13.56 6.41
CA ALA A 80 12.68 14.37 5.31
C ALA A 80 13.35 14.13 3.94
N HIS A 81 14.56 13.58 3.94
CA HIS A 81 15.41 13.46 2.76
C HIS A 81 15.51 12.03 2.24
N GLY A 82 15.04 11.03 2.98
CA GLY A 82 15.13 9.64 2.55
C GLY A 82 14.93 8.60 3.63
N LEU A 83 15.37 7.39 3.32
CA LEU A 83 15.32 6.24 4.21
C LEU A 83 16.69 5.57 4.33
N THR A 84 16.89 4.87 5.44
CA THR A 84 18.07 4.03 5.68
C THR A 84 17.64 2.62 6.03
N LEU A 85 18.21 1.63 5.36
CA LEU A 85 17.98 0.21 5.63
C LEU A 85 18.74 -0.25 6.87
N ILE A 86 18.34 -1.39 7.44
CA ILE A 86 19.07 -2.06 8.52
C ILE A 86 20.52 -2.38 8.10
N SER A 87 20.75 -2.67 6.82
CA SER A 87 22.09 -2.86 6.24
C SER A 87 22.97 -1.61 6.23
N GLY A 88 22.40 -0.43 6.51
CA GLY A 88 23.10 0.86 6.44
C GLY A 88 22.98 1.57 5.09
N GLU A 89 22.51 0.89 4.03
CA GLU A 89 22.27 1.52 2.73
C GLU A 89 21.23 2.64 2.84
N ARG A 90 21.52 3.81 2.25
CA ARG A 90 20.66 5.00 2.28
C ARG A 90 20.11 5.30 0.88
N PHE A 91 18.83 5.67 0.83
CA PHE A 91 18.12 6.01 -0.41
C PHE A 91 17.52 7.41 -0.28
N ILE A 92 17.83 8.25 -1.26
CA ILE A 92 17.36 9.64 -1.32
C ILE A 92 15.90 9.66 -1.79
N TRP A 93 15.07 10.46 -1.11
CA TRP A 93 13.67 10.66 -1.44
C TRP A 93 13.50 11.31 -2.81
N ASP A 94 14.05 12.51 -2.96
CA ASP A 94 13.90 13.36 -4.14
C ASP A 94 15.28 13.75 -4.68
N ARG A 95 15.58 13.36 -5.92
CA ARG A 95 16.81 13.73 -6.65
C ARG A 95 16.57 14.85 -7.66
N GLY A 96 15.44 15.57 -7.56
CA GLY A 96 15.07 16.67 -8.44
C GLY A 96 14.69 16.21 -9.85
N ARG A 97 14.06 15.04 -9.98
CA ARG A 97 13.80 14.38 -11.29
C ARG A 97 12.51 14.82 -11.99
N ASP A 98 11.70 15.68 -11.38
CA ASP A 98 10.36 16.04 -11.87
C ASP A 98 10.35 16.69 -13.26
N HIS A 99 11.42 17.42 -13.62
CA HIS A 99 11.58 18.05 -14.94
C HIS A 99 11.84 17.04 -16.06
N MET A 100 12.14 15.78 -15.74
CA MET A 100 12.46 14.76 -16.72
C MET A 100 11.20 14.13 -17.32
N SER A 101 11.33 13.65 -18.57
CA SER A 101 10.26 12.92 -19.25
C SER A 101 9.81 11.68 -18.45
N LEU A 102 8.55 11.25 -18.63
CA LEU A 102 8.04 10.05 -17.98
C LEU A 102 8.90 8.81 -18.28
N LYS A 103 9.33 8.65 -19.54
CA LYS A 103 10.23 7.57 -19.93
C LYS A 103 11.52 7.60 -19.11
N ARG A 104 12.13 8.77 -18.94
CA ARG A 104 13.36 8.91 -18.18
C ARG A 104 13.16 8.65 -16.69
N ARG A 105 12.06 9.14 -16.12
CA ARG A 105 11.66 8.86 -14.73
C ARG A 105 11.38 7.38 -14.50
N LEU A 106 10.91 6.63 -15.50
CA LEU A 106 10.77 5.17 -15.41
C LEU A 106 12.12 4.44 -15.50
N GLU A 107 13.08 4.96 -16.27
CA GLU A 107 14.43 4.38 -16.44
C GLU A 107 15.31 4.54 -15.20
N ASP A 108 15.31 5.73 -14.57
CA ASP A 108 16.12 6.05 -13.39
C ASP A 108 15.27 6.81 -12.33
N PRO A 109 14.29 6.13 -11.69
CA PRO A 109 13.44 6.74 -10.67
C PRO A 109 14.21 6.99 -9.36
N ASP A 110 13.79 8.00 -8.61
CA ASP A 110 14.02 8.11 -7.17
C ASP A 110 12.80 7.58 -6.39
N LEU A 111 12.85 7.61 -5.04
CA LEU A 111 11.74 7.13 -4.22
C LEU A 111 10.48 7.98 -4.38
N LYS A 112 10.64 9.30 -4.58
CA LYS A 112 9.52 10.20 -4.89
C LYS A 112 8.82 9.77 -6.16
N THR A 113 9.57 9.50 -7.24
CA THR A 113 9.03 8.99 -8.50
C THR A 113 8.33 7.64 -8.31
N MET A 114 8.96 6.72 -7.57
CA MET A 114 8.40 5.40 -7.24
C MET A 114 7.04 5.48 -6.53
N MET A 115 6.82 6.53 -5.73
CA MET A 115 5.60 6.78 -4.95
C MET A 115 4.67 7.86 -5.56
N SER A 116 5.00 8.40 -6.72
CA SER A 116 4.31 9.57 -7.30
C SER A 116 2.88 9.30 -7.81
N GLN A 117 2.55 8.03 -8.03
CA GLN A 117 1.25 7.61 -8.55
C GLN A 117 0.57 6.70 -7.53
N CYS A 118 -0.55 7.18 -7.00
CA CYS A 118 -1.35 6.42 -6.05
C CYS A 118 -2.00 5.19 -6.73
N TYR A 119 -2.25 4.16 -5.93
CA TYR A 119 -2.97 2.95 -6.36
C TYR A 119 -4.40 2.98 -5.83
N SER A 120 -5.39 2.58 -6.64
CA SER A 120 -6.81 2.51 -6.23
C SER A 120 -7.19 1.04 -5.99
N PRO A 121 -7.11 0.50 -4.77
CA PRO A 121 -7.60 -0.86 -4.50
C PRO A 121 -9.09 -0.98 -4.79
N GLY A 122 -9.57 -2.18 -5.14
CA GLY A 122 -10.98 -2.44 -5.46
C GLY A 122 -11.48 -1.91 -6.81
N ARG A 123 -10.89 -0.84 -7.37
CA ARG A 123 -11.25 -0.33 -8.71
C ARG A 123 -10.99 -1.40 -9.78
N HIS A 124 -12.00 -1.73 -10.59
CA HIS A 124 -11.92 -2.76 -11.62
C HIS A 124 -12.77 -2.36 -12.84
N GLY A 125 -12.45 -2.91 -14.02
CA GLY A 125 -13.25 -2.73 -15.24
C GLY A 125 -13.08 -1.39 -15.95
N THR A 126 -12.69 -0.32 -15.25
CA THR A 126 -12.43 0.98 -15.88
C THR A 126 -11.00 1.07 -16.42
N PRO A 127 -10.79 1.53 -17.67
CA PRO A 127 -9.46 1.82 -18.18
C PRO A 127 -8.68 2.78 -17.27
N PRO A 128 -7.37 2.57 -17.08
CA PRO A 128 -6.52 3.51 -16.36
C PRO A 128 -6.37 4.85 -17.11
N LEU A 129 -6.13 5.92 -16.37
CA LEU A 129 -5.84 7.25 -16.96
C LEU A 129 -4.56 7.18 -17.79
N VAL A 130 -4.45 8.03 -18.82
CA VAL A 130 -3.25 8.11 -19.67
C VAL A 130 -2.00 8.28 -18.81
N ASN A 131 -1.01 7.41 -19.03
CA ASN A 131 0.27 7.38 -18.30
C ASN A 131 0.17 7.15 -16.77
N HIS A 132 -0.99 6.72 -16.26
CA HIS A 132 -1.15 6.30 -14.87
C HIS A 132 -0.84 4.81 -14.73
N ASP A 133 0.33 4.52 -14.19
CA ASP A 133 0.98 3.23 -14.06
C ASP A 133 1.54 2.99 -12.64
N PRO A 134 0.69 3.02 -11.60
CA PRO A 134 1.15 2.97 -10.21
C PRO A 134 2.01 1.73 -9.96
N GLY A 135 3.25 1.96 -9.53
CA GLY A 135 4.24 0.92 -9.28
C GLY A 135 5.16 0.53 -10.46
N ARG A 136 4.95 1.01 -11.71
CA ARG A 136 5.89 0.72 -12.82
C ARG A 136 7.27 1.39 -12.64
N ALA A 137 7.32 2.52 -11.94
CA ALA A 137 8.58 3.11 -11.47
C ALA A 137 9.09 2.31 -10.27
N ARG A 138 10.32 1.80 -10.35
CA ARG A 138 10.95 0.98 -9.31
C ARG A 138 12.39 1.42 -9.13
N VAL A 139 12.75 1.83 -7.91
CA VAL A 139 14.16 2.07 -7.57
C VAL A 139 14.85 0.71 -7.46
N GLU A 140 15.46 0.25 -8.55
CA GLU A 140 16.01 -1.11 -8.66
C GLU A 140 17.04 -1.42 -7.55
N SER A 141 17.86 -0.44 -7.18
CA SER A 141 18.83 -0.57 -6.09
C SER A 141 18.18 -0.86 -4.74
N PHE A 142 16.99 -0.30 -4.47
CA PHE A 142 16.22 -0.57 -3.25
C PHE A 142 15.72 -2.02 -3.21
N PHE A 143 15.15 -2.51 -4.31
CA PHE A 143 14.72 -3.91 -4.41
C PHE A 143 15.90 -4.89 -4.36
N ARG A 144 17.04 -4.55 -4.98
CA ARG A 144 18.27 -5.35 -4.88
C ARG A 144 18.81 -5.44 -3.46
N ALA A 145 18.70 -4.35 -2.69
CA ALA A 145 19.15 -4.32 -1.30
C ALA A 145 18.28 -5.20 -0.39
N ILE A 146 16.98 -5.31 -0.68
CA ILE A 146 16.04 -6.14 0.10
C ILE A 146 16.07 -7.60 -0.35
N TYR A 147 15.96 -7.86 -1.65
CA TYR A 147 15.66 -9.20 -2.18
C TYR A 147 16.87 -9.93 -2.76
N GLY A 148 17.94 -9.20 -3.08
CA GLY A 148 19.18 -9.78 -3.61
C GLY A 148 19.74 -9.02 -4.81
N LYS A 149 21.06 -8.82 -4.79
CA LYS A 149 21.80 -8.09 -5.84
C LYS A 149 22.04 -8.93 -7.09
N ARG A 150 21.93 -10.26 -7.02
CA ARG A 150 22.20 -11.20 -8.13
C ARG A 150 21.21 -12.38 -8.08
N SER A 151 21.01 -13.06 -9.22
CA SER A 151 20.17 -14.26 -9.30
C SER A 151 20.53 -15.30 -8.24
N SER A 152 21.83 -15.54 -8.02
CA SER A 152 22.34 -16.48 -7.02
C SER A 152 21.99 -16.11 -5.58
N SER A 153 21.81 -14.82 -5.26
CA SER A 153 21.31 -14.39 -3.95
C SER A 153 19.79 -14.55 -3.83
N VAL A 154 19.04 -14.20 -4.88
CA VAL A 154 17.56 -14.28 -4.86
C VAL A 154 17.12 -15.74 -4.72
N ILE A 155 17.74 -16.67 -5.48
CA ILE A 155 17.37 -18.09 -5.49
C ILE A 155 17.41 -18.72 -4.09
N LYS A 156 18.30 -18.28 -3.21
CA LYS A 156 18.43 -18.79 -1.83
C LYS A 156 17.19 -18.53 -0.98
N HIS A 157 16.39 -17.53 -1.34
CA HIS A 157 15.19 -17.12 -0.62
C HIS A 157 13.91 -17.54 -1.35
N LEU A 158 13.99 -18.34 -2.42
CA LEU A 158 12.80 -18.77 -3.13
C LEU A 158 12.13 -19.98 -2.47
N LYS A 159 10.80 -19.93 -2.36
CA LYS A 159 9.94 -21.03 -1.93
C LYS A 159 8.93 -21.34 -3.03
N SER A 160 8.55 -22.60 -3.12
CA SER A 160 7.55 -23.08 -4.07
C SER A 160 6.16 -23.05 -3.44
N VAL A 161 5.23 -22.34 -4.08
CA VAL A 161 3.82 -22.27 -3.69
C VAL A 161 2.96 -22.92 -4.78
N THR A 162 2.01 -23.76 -4.38
CA THR A 162 1.16 -24.52 -5.30
C THR A 162 -0.08 -23.70 -5.68
N PRO A 163 -0.30 -23.36 -6.97
CA PRO A 163 -1.50 -22.64 -7.41
C PRO A 163 -2.79 -23.44 -7.26
N PRO A 164 -3.97 -22.79 -7.28
CA PRO A 164 -5.28 -23.43 -7.13
C PRO A 164 -5.73 -24.13 -8.42
N VAL A 165 -4.89 -25.01 -8.97
CA VAL A 165 -5.12 -25.73 -10.25
C VAL A 165 -5.59 -27.16 -10.06
N GLY A 166 -5.65 -27.66 -8.81
CA GLY A 166 -6.12 -28.98 -8.38
C GLY A 166 -5.52 -30.17 -9.14
N LYS A 167 -4.29 -30.02 -9.65
CA LYS A 167 -3.43 -31.09 -10.17
C LYS A 167 -2.07 -30.93 -9.51
N ALA A 168 -1.51 -32.02 -8.99
CA ALA A 168 -0.16 -32.03 -8.42
C ALA A 168 0.87 -31.70 -9.52
N GLY A 169 1.80 -30.77 -9.23
CA GLY A 169 3.00 -30.56 -10.05
C GLY A 169 3.30 -29.11 -10.45
N ILE A 170 2.32 -28.22 -10.56
CA ILE A 170 2.58 -26.81 -10.86
C ILE A 170 3.02 -26.09 -9.59
N ARG A 171 4.19 -25.46 -9.63
CA ARG A 171 4.75 -24.68 -8.52
C ARG A 171 5.21 -23.33 -9.03
N VAL A 172 4.79 -22.27 -8.35
CA VAL A 172 5.29 -20.92 -8.58
C VAL A 172 6.37 -20.66 -7.54
N ARG A 173 7.55 -20.23 -7.98
CA ARG A 173 8.64 -19.83 -7.06
C ARG A 173 8.54 -18.33 -6.77
N VAL A 174 8.40 -17.97 -5.51
CA VAL A 174 8.42 -16.58 -5.04
C VAL A 174 9.36 -16.45 -3.85
N SER A 175 9.73 -15.21 -3.51
CA SER A 175 10.59 -14.93 -2.35
C SER A 175 9.90 -15.29 -1.04
N SER A 176 10.66 -15.72 -0.03
CA SER A 176 10.20 -15.83 1.36
C SER A 176 10.46 -14.56 2.16
N ILE A 177 11.22 -13.61 1.61
CA ILE A 177 11.46 -12.30 2.24
C ILE A 177 10.13 -11.55 2.25
N ASN A 178 9.79 -10.92 3.39
CA ASN A 178 8.50 -10.26 3.62
C ASN A 178 7.29 -11.21 3.56
N ALA A 179 7.53 -12.50 3.80
CA ALA A 179 6.52 -13.56 3.81
C ALA A 179 5.70 -13.65 2.51
N ILE A 180 6.31 -13.31 1.37
CA ILE A 180 5.63 -13.29 0.06
C ILE A 180 5.11 -14.68 -0.34
N ASP A 181 5.83 -15.74 0.00
CA ASP A 181 5.41 -17.13 -0.18
C ASP A 181 4.19 -17.50 0.67
N GLU A 182 4.17 -17.11 1.95
CA GLU A 182 3.03 -17.33 2.83
C GLU A 182 1.80 -16.51 2.41
N ARG A 183 2.00 -15.27 1.99
CA ARG A 183 0.96 -14.40 1.42
C ARG A 183 0.35 -15.05 0.19
N LEU A 184 1.19 -15.51 -0.74
CA LEU A 184 0.72 -16.21 -1.94
C LEU A 184 -0.01 -17.52 -1.60
N ALA A 185 0.45 -18.25 -0.59
CA ALA A 185 -0.23 -19.45 -0.11
C ALA A 185 -1.63 -19.15 0.45
N ARG A 186 -1.81 -18.04 1.18
CA ARG A 186 -3.13 -17.59 1.66
C ARG A 186 -4.05 -17.20 0.51
N ILE A 187 -3.56 -16.45 -0.49
CA ILE A 187 -4.31 -16.14 -1.71
C ILE A 187 -4.80 -17.43 -2.37
N PHE A 188 -3.89 -18.36 -2.64
CA PHE A 188 -4.24 -19.62 -3.30
C PHE A 188 -5.16 -20.50 -2.46
N GLY A 189 -4.97 -20.56 -1.15
CA GLY A 189 -5.86 -21.27 -0.23
C GLY A 189 -7.29 -20.74 -0.27
N GLY A 190 -7.46 -19.41 -0.20
CA GLY A 190 -8.77 -18.76 -0.29
C GLY A 190 -9.46 -18.95 -1.64
N LEU A 191 -8.68 -19.08 -2.72
CA LEU A 191 -9.20 -19.37 -4.07
C LEU A 191 -9.47 -20.87 -4.32
N THR A 192 -8.92 -21.76 -3.49
CA THR A 192 -9.08 -23.22 -3.62
C THR A 192 -10.40 -23.72 -3.03
N ALA A 193 -10.80 -23.21 -1.86
CA ALA A 193 -11.90 -23.79 -1.08
C ALA A 193 -13.30 -23.69 -1.73
N PRO A 194 -13.68 -22.63 -2.49
CA PRO A 194 -15.02 -22.53 -3.06
C PRO A 194 -15.09 -22.43 -4.61
N LYS A 195 -13.97 -22.37 -5.36
CA LYS A 195 -14.01 -21.87 -6.76
C LYS A 195 -13.12 -22.65 -7.73
N MET A 196 -13.51 -23.89 -8.06
CA MET A 196 -12.99 -24.60 -9.25
C MET A 196 -13.02 -23.73 -10.52
N LYS A 197 -13.91 -22.72 -10.60
CA LYS A 197 -13.99 -21.77 -11.71
C LYS A 197 -12.70 -21.01 -12.00
N PHE A 198 -11.78 -20.87 -11.04
CA PHE A 198 -10.52 -20.13 -11.25
C PHE A 198 -9.34 -21.00 -11.67
N ARG A 199 -9.48 -22.33 -11.69
CA ARG A 199 -8.36 -23.25 -12.01
C ARG A 199 -7.64 -22.87 -13.31
N ALA A 200 -8.42 -22.59 -14.35
CA ALA A 200 -7.86 -22.29 -15.67
C ALA A 200 -7.04 -20.99 -15.69
N LEU A 201 -7.37 -20.01 -14.85
CA LEU A 201 -6.62 -18.75 -14.68
C LEU A 201 -5.24 -18.99 -14.09
N PHE A 202 -5.02 -20.05 -13.32
CA PHE A 202 -3.73 -20.33 -12.68
C PHE A 202 -2.92 -21.46 -13.33
N THR A 203 -3.47 -22.10 -14.38
CA THR A 203 -2.73 -23.10 -15.16
C THR A 203 -1.59 -22.41 -15.92
N GLY A 204 -0.34 -22.80 -15.65
CA GLY A 204 0.82 -22.17 -16.29
C GLY A 204 1.23 -20.83 -15.68
N SER A 205 0.82 -20.54 -14.43
CA SER A 205 1.33 -19.38 -13.69
C SER A 205 2.86 -19.37 -13.62
N ALA A 206 3.43 -18.17 -13.73
CA ALA A 206 4.87 -17.96 -13.72
C ALA A 206 5.29 -17.09 -12.52
N GLY A 207 6.36 -17.49 -11.83
CA GLY A 207 6.95 -16.75 -10.71
C GLY A 207 8.33 -16.22 -11.07
N TYR A 208 9.31 -16.48 -10.21
CA TYR A 208 10.69 -16.05 -10.40
C TYR A 208 11.26 -16.41 -11.78
N HIS A 209 11.79 -15.39 -12.46
CA HIS A 209 12.57 -15.48 -13.68
C HIS A 209 13.52 -14.30 -13.76
N TRP A 210 14.83 -14.54 -13.71
CA TRP A 210 15.85 -13.48 -13.73
C TRP A 210 16.01 -12.92 -15.15
N ARG A 211 15.35 -11.78 -15.42
CA ARG A 211 15.32 -11.13 -16.72
C ARG A 211 15.16 -9.61 -16.60
N THR A 212 15.39 -8.91 -17.71
CA THR A 212 14.98 -7.52 -17.86
C THR A 212 13.53 -7.41 -18.33
N VAL A 213 12.93 -6.22 -18.13
CA VAL A 213 11.64 -5.87 -18.74
C VAL A 213 11.85 -5.65 -20.24
N ALA A 214 10.94 -6.19 -21.07
CA ALA A 214 11.03 -6.15 -22.52
C ALA A 214 11.29 -4.73 -23.06
N GLY A 215 12.36 -4.58 -23.86
CA GLY A 215 12.77 -3.30 -24.44
C GLY A 215 13.39 -2.31 -23.44
N THR A 216 13.88 -2.77 -22.30
CA THR A 216 14.59 -1.93 -21.31
C THR A 216 15.79 -2.67 -20.70
N ALA A 217 16.67 -1.93 -20.02
CA ALA A 217 17.78 -2.51 -19.24
C ALA A 217 17.42 -2.80 -17.77
N ARG A 218 16.19 -2.48 -17.33
CA ARG A 218 15.74 -2.64 -15.94
C ARG A 218 15.37 -4.08 -15.65
N LEU A 219 15.72 -4.59 -14.47
CA LEU A 219 15.24 -5.89 -14.01
C LEU A 219 13.71 -5.90 -13.87
N SER A 220 13.11 -7.03 -14.26
CA SER A 220 11.71 -7.32 -13.98
C SER A 220 11.49 -7.58 -12.49
N ALA A 221 10.29 -7.29 -11.98
CA ALA A 221 9.88 -7.70 -10.64
C ALA A 221 9.96 -9.24 -10.44
N HIS A 222 9.80 -10.03 -11.51
CA HIS A 222 10.05 -11.48 -11.47
C HIS A 222 11.48 -11.83 -11.06
N SER A 223 12.46 -10.98 -11.35
CA SER A 223 13.87 -11.20 -10.98
C SER A 223 14.09 -11.15 -9.47
N PHE A 224 13.20 -10.51 -8.71
CA PHE A 224 13.26 -10.45 -7.25
C PHE A 224 12.35 -11.50 -6.57
N GLY A 225 11.63 -12.31 -7.35
CA GLY A 225 10.65 -13.26 -6.81
C GLY A 225 9.45 -12.58 -6.13
N ILE A 226 9.18 -11.31 -6.46
CA ILE A 226 8.10 -10.51 -5.88
C ILE A 226 6.91 -10.36 -6.83
N ALA A 227 6.91 -11.07 -7.95
CA ALA A 227 5.85 -11.01 -8.94
C ALA A 227 5.39 -12.40 -9.36
N ILE A 228 4.15 -12.46 -9.81
CA ILE A 228 3.50 -13.63 -10.38
C ILE A 228 2.68 -13.20 -11.59
N ASP A 229 2.79 -13.98 -12.66
CA ASP A 229 1.86 -13.92 -13.77
C ASP A 229 0.86 -15.07 -13.64
N ILE A 230 -0.42 -14.76 -13.79
CA ILE A 230 -1.46 -15.78 -14.04
C ILE A 230 -1.36 -16.27 -15.49
N ASN A 231 -2.21 -17.22 -15.87
CA ASN A 231 -2.21 -17.82 -17.20
C ASN A 231 -2.35 -16.74 -18.30
N PRO A 232 -1.35 -16.57 -19.19
CA PRO A 232 -1.38 -15.55 -20.25
C PRO A 232 -2.56 -15.68 -21.20
N LYS A 233 -3.17 -16.87 -21.34
CA LYS A 233 -4.39 -17.07 -22.15
C LYS A 233 -5.56 -16.18 -21.69
N TYR A 234 -5.59 -15.84 -20.40
CA TYR A 234 -6.60 -15.00 -19.77
C TYR A 234 -6.09 -13.58 -19.47
N GLY A 235 -4.84 -13.29 -19.81
CA GLY A 235 -4.23 -11.98 -19.71
C GLY A 235 -4.21 -11.25 -21.05
N ASP A 236 -4.00 -9.95 -20.96
CA ASP A 236 -3.88 -9.00 -22.05
C ASP A 236 -2.73 -8.06 -21.71
N TYR A 237 -1.90 -7.74 -22.70
CA TYR A 237 -0.72 -6.89 -22.54
C TYR A 237 -0.71 -5.82 -23.62
N TRP A 238 -0.54 -4.56 -23.22
CA TRP A 238 -0.70 -3.40 -24.11
C TRP A 238 0.14 -3.45 -25.40
N ARG A 239 1.30 -4.11 -25.39
CA ARG A 239 2.12 -4.24 -26.62
C ARG A 239 1.57 -5.26 -27.62
N TRP A 240 0.70 -6.17 -27.20
CA TRP A 240 0.07 -7.13 -28.11
C TRP A 240 -0.98 -6.47 -28.99
N ASP A 241 -1.56 -5.36 -28.55
CA ASP A 241 -2.64 -4.66 -29.25
C ASP A 241 -2.16 -3.71 -30.36
N ARG A 242 -0.85 -3.68 -30.69
CA ARG A 242 -0.23 -2.99 -31.85
C ARG A 242 -0.74 -1.57 -32.13
N GLY A 243 -1.09 -0.80 -31.09
CA GLY A 243 -1.55 0.59 -31.20
C GLY A 243 -3.07 0.79 -31.25
N ALA A 244 -3.87 -0.25 -31.00
CA ALA A 244 -5.32 -0.10 -30.86
C ALA A 244 -5.73 0.58 -29.53
N ASP A 245 -4.86 0.56 -28.51
CA ASP A 245 -5.05 1.13 -27.17
C ASP A 245 -6.39 0.77 -26.48
N VAL A 246 -7.02 -0.34 -26.90
CA VAL A 246 -8.27 -0.82 -26.29
C VAL A 246 -7.94 -1.69 -25.08
N TYR A 247 -8.14 -1.12 -23.89
CA TYR A 247 -8.04 -1.86 -22.63
C TYR A 247 -8.97 -3.07 -22.62
N LYS A 248 -8.41 -4.25 -22.35
CA LYS A 248 -9.13 -5.53 -22.22
C LYS A 248 -8.82 -6.15 -20.87
N ASN A 249 -9.85 -6.64 -20.20
CA ASN A 249 -9.69 -7.28 -18.91
C ASN A 249 -10.62 -8.49 -18.78
N ARG A 250 -10.00 -9.65 -18.54
CA ARG A 250 -10.68 -10.94 -18.30
C ARG A 250 -10.39 -11.50 -16.91
N VAL A 251 -9.67 -10.76 -16.08
CA VAL A 251 -9.31 -11.18 -14.72
C VAL A 251 -10.46 -10.84 -13.77
N PRO A 252 -11.06 -11.82 -13.08
CA PRO A 252 -12.14 -11.57 -12.12
C PRO A 252 -11.70 -10.67 -10.97
N VAL A 253 -12.60 -9.78 -10.55
CA VAL A 253 -12.34 -8.85 -9.43
C VAL A 253 -12.01 -9.58 -8.13
N GLU A 254 -12.55 -10.79 -7.91
CA GLU A 254 -12.25 -11.55 -6.69
C GLU A 254 -10.78 -11.99 -6.63
N ILE A 255 -10.14 -12.23 -7.78
CA ILE A 255 -8.70 -12.52 -7.83
C ILE A 255 -7.92 -11.26 -7.49
N VAL A 256 -8.26 -10.14 -8.14
CA VAL A 256 -7.60 -8.85 -7.89
C VAL A 256 -7.70 -8.47 -6.41
N THR A 257 -8.88 -8.58 -5.82
CA THR A 257 -9.14 -8.29 -4.40
C THR A 257 -8.34 -9.20 -3.47
N ALA A 258 -8.22 -10.50 -3.79
CA ALA A 258 -7.43 -11.42 -2.98
C ALA A 258 -5.93 -11.07 -2.99
N PHE A 259 -5.40 -10.67 -4.16
CA PHE A 259 -4.01 -10.21 -4.28
C PHE A 259 -3.77 -8.88 -3.56
N GLU A 260 -4.66 -7.90 -3.73
CA GLU A 260 -4.57 -6.60 -3.05
C GLU A 260 -4.61 -6.75 -1.53
N GLY A 261 -5.49 -7.61 -1.00
CA GLY A 261 -5.59 -7.90 0.43
C GLY A 261 -4.30 -8.48 1.04
N GLU A 262 -3.39 -8.99 0.21
CA GLU A 262 -2.12 -9.59 0.62
C GLU A 262 -0.90 -8.76 0.18
N GLY A 263 -1.11 -7.51 -0.27
CA GLY A 263 -0.05 -6.55 -0.57
C GLY A 263 0.46 -6.58 -2.01
N PHE A 264 -0.26 -7.23 -2.93
CA PHE A 264 0.08 -7.24 -4.35
C PHE A 264 -0.76 -6.23 -5.12
N ILE A 265 -0.09 -5.39 -5.91
CA ILE A 265 -0.76 -4.56 -6.91
C ILE A 265 -0.92 -5.37 -8.21
N TRP A 266 -1.91 -4.96 -9.00
CA TRP A 266 -2.27 -5.61 -10.26
C TRP A 266 -1.92 -4.74 -11.48
N GLY A 267 -1.24 -5.34 -12.44
CA GLY A 267 -0.80 -4.71 -13.69
C GLY A 267 -1.93 -4.33 -14.64
N GLY A 268 -3.15 -4.83 -14.43
CA GLY A 268 -4.34 -4.37 -15.15
C GLY A 268 -4.79 -2.95 -14.78
N LYS A 269 -4.25 -2.36 -13.69
CA LYS A 269 -4.50 -0.96 -13.34
C LYS A 269 -3.49 0.03 -13.93
N TRP A 270 -2.62 -0.43 -14.81
CA TRP A 270 -1.65 0.39 -15.52
C TRP A 270 -2.21 0.82 -16.87
N TYR A 271 -2.00 2.08 -17.26
CA TYR A 271 -2.25 2.52 -18.63
C TYR A 271 -1.54 1.63 -19.63
N HIS A 272 -0.30 1.29 -19.34
CA HIS A 272 0.47 0.25 -20.03
C HIS A 272 0.15 -1.13 -19.42
N TYR A 273 -1.10 -1.57 -19.56
CA TYR A 273 -1.66 -2.73 -18.86
C TYR A 273 -0.90 -4.03 -19.13
N ASP A 274 -0.80 -4.84 -18.07
CA ASP A 274 -0.32 -6.21 -18.08
C ASP A 274 -1.26 -7.01 -17.16
N THR A 275 -2.41 -7.44 -17.67
CA THR A 275 -3.50 -7.94 -16.81
C THR A 275 -3.21 -9.31 -16.21
N MET A 276 -2.22 -10.04 -16.73
CA MET A 276 -1.76 -11.27 -16.09
C MET A 276 -0.85 -11.00 -14.88
N HIS A 277 -0.28 -9.80 -14.77
CA HIS A 277 0.80 -9.51 -13.84
C HIS A 277 0.32 -9.00 -12.47
N PHE A 278 0.86 -9.59 -11.41
CA PHE A 278 0.72 -9.12 -10.03
C PHE A 278 2.10 -8.96 -9.42
N GLU A 279 2.33 -7.88 -8.66
CA GLU A 279 3.60 -7.67 -7.96
C GLU A 279 3.41 -7.15 -6.53
N TYR A 280 4.21 -7.66 -5.61
CA TYR A 280 4.18 -7.31 -4.20
C TYR A 280 4.73 -5.90 -3.98
N ARG A 281 3.82 -4.96 -3.73
CA ARG A 281 4.08 -3.52 -3.53
C ARG A 281 3.17 -2.98 -2.40
N PRO A 282 3.33 -3.51 -1.18
CA PRO A 282 2.48 -3.17 -0.04
C PRO A 282 2.48 -1.67 0.30
N GLU A 283 3.54 -0.94 -0.02
CA GLU A 283 3.64 0.51 0.22
C GLU A 283 2.64 1.33 -0.60
N LEU A 284 2.15 0.78 -1.71
CA LEU A 284 1.12 1.41 -2.54
C LEU A 284 -0.30 1.08 -2.08
N LEU A 285 -0.44 0.14 -1.15
CA LEU A 285 -1.72 -0.31 -0.57
C LEU A 285 -1.91 0.20 0.86
N ASP A 286 -0.96 0.98 1.36
CA ASP A 286 -1.06 1.66 2.64
C ASP A 286 -2.21 2.69 2.60
N PRO A 287 -3.10 2.75 3.61
CA PRO A 287 -4.24 3.69 3.62
C PRO A 287 -3.86 5.16 3.44
N GLU A 288 -2.64 5.57 3.81
CA GLU A 288 -2.15 6.92 3.58
C GLU A 288 -1.65 7.18 2.14
N CYS A 289 -1.41 6.13 1.35
CA CYS A 289 -0.80 6.20 0.01
C CYS A 289 -1.70 5.70 -1.13
N ILE A 290 -2.86 5.13 -0.83
CA ILE A 290 -3.87 4.82 -1.85
C ILE A 290 -4.49 6.11 -2.42
N CYS A 291 -5.07 6.01 -3.62
CA CYS A 291 -5.77 7.15 -4.18
C CYS A 291 -6.95 7.55 -3.29
N PRO A 292 -7.26 8.86 -3.20
CA PRO A 292 -8.49 9.30 -2.57
C PRO A 292 -9.66 8.56 -3.20
N VAL A 293 -10.58 8.07 -2.37
CA VAL A 293 -11.87 7.56 -2.86
C VAL A 293 -12.58 8.75 -3.47
N VAL A 294 -12.67 8.79 -4.80
CA VAL A 294 -13.59 9.71 -5.47
C VAL A 294 -14.98 9.16 -5.15
N PRO A 295 -15.85 9.89 -4.44
CA PRO A 295 -17.22 9.44 -4.24
C PRO A 295 -17.82 9.22 -5.62
N ASP A 296 -18.45 8.07 -5.84
CA ASP A 296 -19.24 7.83 -7.05
C ASP A 296 -20.20 9.02 -7.17
N ASN A 297 -20.04 9.83 -8.23
CA ASN A 297 -21.04 10.84 -8.53
C ASN A 297 -22.26 10.08 -9.05
N PRO A 298 -23.40 10.02 -8.34
CA PRO A 298 -24.57 9.27 -8.79
C PRO A 298 -25.32 9.97 -9.94
N ALA A 299 -24.69 10.94 -10.61
CA ALA A 299 -25.26 11.74 -11.68
C ALA A 299 -24.37 11.73 -12.92
N LEU A 300 -24.32 10.59 -13.61
CA LEU A 300 -24.06 10.46 -15.06
C LEU A 300 -24.83 9.26 -15.61
#